data_AF-A0A3C1XZN2-F1
#
_entry.id   AF-A0A3C1XZN2-F1
#
_cell.length_a   1.000
_cell.length_b   1.000
_cell.length_c   1.000
_cell.angle_alpha   90.00
_cell.angle_beta   90.00
_cell.angle_gamma   90.00
#
_symmetry.space_group_name_H-M   'P 1'
#
loop_
_entity.id
_entity.type
_entity.pdbx_description
1 polymer ?
#
loop_
_entity_poly.entity_id
_entity_poly.type
_entity_poly.pdbx_seq_one_letter_code
_entity_poly.pdbx_strand_id
1 'polypeptide(L)'
;QDVRVDWHKHRVSLPQEDLRRHGVSDEDLAACRLTPAWRELMAFQVDRTRALLHFGAPLARRLPGRIGLELRLVVQGGLRVLERIEASGYDVFMNRPELGAKDWAIMLWRSIK
;
A
#
# COMPACT_ATOMS: atom_id res chain seq x y z
N GLN A 1 4.29 -2.68 -0.54
CA GLN A 1 4.41 -3.09 -1.96
C GLN A 1 5.76 -3.75 -2.24
N ASP A 2 6.90 -3.16 -1.89
CA ASP A 2 8.21 -3.63 -2.34
C ASP A 2 8.99 -4.49 -1.30
N VAL A 3 8.30 -5.19 -0.40
CA VAL A 3 8.92 -5.89 0.75
C VAL A 3 10.02 -6.87 0.31
N ARG A 4 9.78 -7.68 -0.73
CA ARG A 4 10.79 -8.61 -1.26
C ARG A 4 12.00 -7.89 -1.84
N VAL A 5 11.78 -6.80 -2.57
CA VAL A 5 12.85 -6.01 -3.19
C VAL A 5 13.70 -5.32 -2.13
N ASP A 6 13.06 -4.80 -1.08
CA ASP A 6 13.75 -4.18 0.05
C ASP A 6 14.56 -5.22 0.82
N TRP A 7 14.01 -6.42 1.05
CA TRP A 7 14.72 -7.51 1.70
C TRP A 7 16.00 -7.90 0.96
N HIS A 8 15.95 -8.03 -0.37
CA HIS A 8 17.13 -8.28 -1.21
C HIS A 8 18.17 -7.16 -1.16
N LYS A 9 17.77 -5.94 -0.78
CA LYS A 9 18.66 -4.79 -0.58
C LYS A 9 19.09 -4.64 0.90
N HIS A 10 18.84 -5.66 1.73
CA HIS A 10 19.08 -5.64 3.18
C HIS A 10 18.37 -4.48 3.90
N ARG A 11 17.15 -4.15 3.46
CA ARG A 11 16.28 -3.14 4.07
C ARG A 11 14.95 -3.77 4.48
N VAL A 12 14.48 -3.43 5.66
CA VAL A 12 13.12 -3.78 6.12
C VAL A 12 12.31 -2.51 6.20
N SER A 13 11.39 -2.33 5.25
CA SER A 13 10.51 -1.16 5.18
C SER A 13 9.32 -1.24 6.15
N LEU A 14 9.16 -2.38 6.84
CA LEU A 14 8.12 -2.59 7.84
C LEU A 14 8.62 -2.18 9.23
N PRO A 15 7.80 -1.50 10.05
CA PRO A 15 8.13 -1.22 11.43
C PRO A 15 8.43 -2.50 12.22
N GLN A 16 9.57 -2.52 12.91
CA GLN A 16 10.03 -3.67 13.70
C GLN A 16 9.08 -4.01 14.85
N GLU A 17 8.45 -3.00 15.45
CA GLU A 17 7.42 -3.19 16.47
C GLU A 17 6.23 -3.99 15.94
N ASP A 18 5.77 -3.68 14.71
CA ASP A 18 4.62 -4.32 14.11
C ASP A 18 4.96 -5.77 13.69
N LEU A 19 6.16 -6.01 13.14
CA LEU A 19 6.66 -7.37 12.88
C LEU A 19 6.63 -8.23 14.14
N ARG A 20 7.16 -7.70 15.25
CA ARG A 20 7.17 -8.39 16.55
C ARG A 20 5.76 -8.59 17.10
N ARG A 21 4.90 -7.58 17.00
CA ARG A 21 3.51 -7.62 17.49
C ARG A 21 2.68 -8.70 16.80
N HIS A 22 2.89 -8.88 15.49
CA HIS A 22 2.18 -9.88 14.70
C HIS A 22 2.92 -11.23 14.63
N GLY A 23 4.12 -11.34 15.21
CA GLY A 23 4.89 -12.59 15.25
C GLY A 23 5.46 -13.00 13.89
N VAL A 24 5.74 -12.05 13.01
CA VAL A 24 6.39 -12.31 11.72
C VAL A 24 7.90 -12.32 11.94
N SER A 25 8.54 -13.43 11.60
CA SER A 25 9.99 -13.58 11.74
C SER A 25 10.74 -13.13 10.47
N ASP A 26 12.01 -12.77 10.63
CA ASP A 26 12.91 -12.49 9.49
C ASP A 26 13.04 -13.70 8.55
N GLU A 27 12.92 -14.91 9.07
CA GLU A 27 12.93 -16.13 8.26
C GLU A 27 11.67 -16.22 7.37
N ASP A 28 10.51 -15.79 7.87
CA ASP A 28 9.28 -15.71 7.08
C ASP A 28 9.42 -14.70 5.94
N LEU A 29 10.07 -13.55 6.20
CA LEU A 29 10.37 -12.54 5.19
C LEU A 29 11.34 -13.08 4.14
N ALA A 30 12.43 -13.72 4.58
CA ALA A 30 13.43 -14.30 3.70
C ALA A 30 12.87 -15.41 2.80
N ALA A 31 12.03 -16.27 3.37
CA ALA A 31 11.36 -17.35 2.64
C ALA A 31 10.09 -16.90 1.90
N CYS A 32 9.72 -15.61 1.96
CA CYS A 32 8.52 -15.06 1.33
C CYS A 32 7.23 -15.81 1.72
N ARG A 33 7.10 -16.19 3.01
CA ARG A 33 5.99 -17.01 3.49
C ARG A 33 4.74 -16.17 3.75
N LEU A 34 3.64 -16.54 3.12
CA LEU A 34 2.31 -15.94 3.32
C LEU A 34 1.60 -16.56 4.54
N THR A 35 2.22 -16.46 5.71
CA THR A 35 1.66 -16.97 6.96
C THR A 35 0.39 -16.22 7.37
N PRO A 36 -0.45 -16.77 8.27
CA PRO A 36 -1.58 -16.02 8.84
C PRO A 36 -1.13 -14.72 9.52
N ALA A 37 -0.04 -14.79 10.30
CA ALA A 37 0.61 -13.63 10.92
C ALA A 37 1.01 -12.55 9.90
N TRP A 38 1.55 -12.96 8.75
CA TRP A 38 1.87 -12.04 7.65
C TRP A 38 0.62 -11.32 7.12
N ARG A 39 -0.47 -12.06 6.88
CA ARG A 39 -1.72 -11.47 6.38
C ARG A 39 -2.31 -10.48 7.38
N GLU A 40 -2.28 -10.79 8.67
CA GLU A 40 -2.74 -9.89 9.72
C GLU A 40 -1.89 -8.61 9.80
N LEU A 41 -0.57 -8.75 9.75
CA LEU A 41 0.34 -7.60 9.69
C LEU A 41 0.06 -6.72 8.47
N MET A 42 -0.06 -7.33 7.29
CA MET A 42 -0.32 -6.60 6.07
C MET A 42 -1.69 -5.92 6.09
N ALA A 43 -2.73 -6.57 6.59
CA ALA A 43 -4.05 -5.97 6.78
C ALA A 43 -3.95 -4.74 7.71
N PHE A 44 -3.26 -4.86 8.84
CA PHE A 44 -3.02 -3.74 9.76
C PHE A 44 -2.31 -2.57 9.07
N GLN A 45 -1.25 -2.83 8.30
CA GLN A 45 -0.51 -1.77 7.61
C GLN A 45 -1.31 -1.14 6.47
N VAL A 46 -2.10 -1.94 5.74
CA VAL A 46 -3.02 -1.45 4.70
C VAL A 46 -4.04 -0.50 5.31
N ASP A 47 -4.68 -0.88 6.42
CA ASP A 47 -5.69 -0.05 7.09
C ASP A 47 -5.09 1.23 7.67
N ARG A 48 -3.92 1.13 8.32
CA ARG A 48 -3.18 2.30 8.81
C ARG A 48 -2.85 3.27 7.67
N THR A 49 -2.35 2.76 6.55
CA THR A 49 -1.99 3.59 5.39
C THR A 49 -3.23 4.21 4.76
N ARG A 50 -4.33 3.46 4.66
CA ARG A 50 -5.62 3.94 4.16
C ARG A 50 -6.13 5.10 5.02
N ALA A 51 -6.07 4.98 6.34
CA ALA A 51 -6.46 6.03 7.26
C ALA A 51 -5.63 7.31 7.07
N LEU A 52 -4.30 7.18 6.91
CA LEU A 52 -3.40 8.31 6.64
C LEU A 52 -3.69 9.00 5.29
N LEU A 53 -3.95 8.22 4.24
CA LEU A 53 -4.33 8.75 2.92
C LEU A 53 -5.65 9.52 2.98
N HIS A 54 -6.66 8.98 3.69
CA HIS A 54 -7.92 9.66 3.89
C HIS A 54 -7.79 10.91 4.76
N PHE A 55 -6.94 10.88 5.78
CA PHE A 55 -6.65 12.05 6.60
C PHE A 55 -6.01 13.19 5.79
N GLY A 56 -5.11 12.87 4.85
CA GLY A 56 -4.49 13.86 3.95
C GLY A 56 -5.37 14.32 2.78
N ALA A 57 -6.37 13.54 2.39
CA ALA A 57 -7.20 13.80 1.20
C ALA A 57 -7.91 15.17 1.18
N PRO A 58 -8.44 15.72 2.31
CA PRO A 58 -9.05 17.04 2.33
C PRO A 58 -8.08 18.16 1.90
N LEU A 59 -6.79 18.05 2.20
CA LEU A 59 -5.79 19.05 1.81
C LEU A 59 -5.66 19.14 0.28
N ALA A 60 -5.66 17.99 -0.41
CA ALA A 60 -5.59 17.92 -1.86
C ALA A 60 -6.82 18.53 -2.57
N ARG A 61 -7.99 18.58 -1.89
CA ARG A 61 -9.20 19.24 -2.43
C ARG A 61 -9.19 20.76 -2.26
N ARG A 62 -8.44 21.27 -1.27
CA ARG A 62 -8.35 22.71 -0.99
C ARG A 62 -7.40 23.45 -1.95
N LEU A 63 -6.55 22.72 -2.65
CA LEU A 63 -5.58 23.29 -3.59
C LEU A 63 -6.23 23.45 -4.99
N PRO A 64 -6.16 24.65 -5.60
CA PRO A 64 -6.77 24.89 -6.89
C PRO A 64 -5.91 24.34 -8.05
N GLY A 65 -6.57 24.17 -9.20
CA GLY A 65 -5.90 23.88 -10.47
C GLY A 65 -5.18 22.53 -10.52
N ARG A 66 -4.07 22.52 -11.26
CA ARG A 66 -3.29 21.31 -11.58
C ARG A 66 -2.70 20.63 -10.34
N ILE A 67 -2.18 21.41 -9.39
CA ILE A 67 -1.54 20.88 -8.17
C ILE A 67 -2.54 20.09 -7.34
N GLY A 68 -3.77 20.61 -7.18
CA GLY A 68 -4.83 19.88 -6.49
C GLY A 68 -5.18 18.56 -7.19
N LEU A 69 -5.24 18.56 -8.53
CA LEU A 69 -5.52 17.34 -9.29
C LEU A 69 -4.41 16.30 -9.15
N GLU A 70 -3.15 16.71 -9.28
CA GLU A 70 -1.99 15.82 -9.11
C GLU A 70 -1.97 15.19 -7.71
N LEU A 71 -2.22 15.97 -6.65
CA LEU A 71 -2.28 15.45 -5.29
C LEU A 71 -3.46 14.50 -5.08
N ARG A 72 -4.64 14.79 -5.66
CA ARG A 72 -5.77 13.85 -5.60
C ARG A 72 -5.44 12.55 -6.32
N LEU A 73 -4.74 12.59 -7.46
CA LEU A 73 -4.27 11.40 -8.17
C LEU A 73 -3.25 10.62 -7.36
N VAL A 74 -2.34 11.28 -6.63
CA VAL A 74 -1.40 10.61 -5.71
C VAL A 74 -2.16 9.86 -4.61
N VAL A 75 -3.15 10.50 -3.98
CA VAL A 75 -3.99 9.85 -2.96
C VAL A 75 -4.75 8.67 -3.55
N GLN A 76 -5.38 8.84 -4.72
CA GLN A 76 -6.12 7.76 -5.39
C GLN A 76 -5.19 6.63 -5.83
N GLY A 77 -3.96 6.93 -6.26
CA GLY A 77 -2.95 5.93 -6.61
C GLY A 77 -2.56 5.08 -5.42
N GLY A 78 -2.30 5.72 -4.27
CA GLY A 78 -2.05 5.04 -3.01
C GLY A 78 -3.21 4.12 -2.62
N LEU A 79 -4.44 4.63 -2.61
CA LEU A 79 -5.64 3.84 -2.30
C LEU A 79 -5.82 2.66 -3.26
N ARG A 80 -5.56 2.87 -4.56
CA ARG A 80 -5.71 1.80 -5.56
C ARG A 80 -4.66 0.71 -5.40
N VAL A 81 -3.43 1.06 -5.04
CA VAL A 81 -2.40 0.07 -4.69
C VAL A 81 -2.83 -0.75 -3.48
N LEU A 82 -3.40 -0.11 -2.44
CA LEU A 82 -3.93 -0.83 -1.27
C LEU A 82 -5.02 -1.83 -1.65
N GLU A 83 -5.99 -1.43 -2.49
CA GLU A 83 -7.03 -2.32 -3.01
C GLU A 83 -6.44 -3.52 -3.77
N ARG A 84 -5.35 -3.31 -4.54
CA ARG A 84 -4.66 -4.38 -5.26
C ARG A 84 -3.96 -5.36 -4.33
N ILE A 85 -3.35 -4.87 -3.24
CA ILE A 85 -2.72 -5.71 -2.22
C ILE A 85 -3.76 -6.58 -1.52
N GLU A 86 -4.92 -6.02 -1.18
CA GLU A 86 -6.02 -6.80 -0.59
C GLU A 86 -6.55 -7.85 -1.56
N ALA A 87 -6.74 -7.48 -2.84
CA ALA A 87 -7.22 -8.38 -3.87
C ALA A 87 -6.24 -9.54 -4.16
N SER A 88 -4.94 -9.37 -3.92
CA SER A 88 -3.95 -10.45 -4.01
C SER A 88 -3.85 -11.29 -2.73
N GLY A 89 -4.72 -11.09 -1.74
CA GLY A 89 -4.67 -11.78 -0.45
C GLY A 89 -3.42 -11.39 0.36
N TYR A 90 -2.97 -10.14 0.20
CA TYR A 90 -1.77 -9.58 0.84
C TYR A 90 -0.45 -10.21 0.38
N ASP A 91 -0.48 -10.93 -0.75
CA ASP A 91 0.74 -11.37 -1.41
C ASP A 91 1.38 -10.19 -2.13
N VAL A 92 2.43 -9.64 -1.52
CA VAL A 92 3.33 -8.65 -2.12
C VAL A 92 4.72 -9.23 -2.38
N PHE A 93 4.93 -10.51 -2.06
CA PHE A 93 6.17 -11.20 -2.35
C PHE A 93 6.20 -11.59 -3.82
N MET A 94 5.21 -12.35 -4.28
CA MET A 94 5.16 -12.83 -5.67
C MET A 94 4.32 -11.93 -6.56
N ASN A 95 3.33 -11.26 -5.98
CA ASN A 95 2.42 -10.38 -6.71
C ASN A 95 2.68 -8.91 -6.37
N ARG A 96 3.65 -8.31 -7.07
CA ARG A 96 3.87 -6.87 -6.94
C ARG A 96 2.65 -6.12 -7.50
N PRO A 97 1.93 -5.30 -6.71
CA PRO A 97 0.80 -4.54 -7.21
C PRO A 97 1.27 -3.48 -8.21
N GLU A 98 0.80 -3.58 -9.44
CA GLU A 98 1.06 -2.62 -10.51
C GLU A 98 -0.27 -2.05 -11.03
N LEU A 99 -0.26 -0.74 -11.31
CA LEU A 99 -1.43 -0.02 -11.81
C LEU A 99 -1.44 -0.07 -13.34
N GLY A 100 -2.51 -0.64 -13.91
CA GLY A 100 -2.72 -0.70 -15.35
C GLY A 100 -3.63 0.42 -15.87
N ALA A 101 -3.87 0.45 -17.18
CA ALA A 101 -4.69 1.47 -17.84
C ALA A 101 -6.11 1.60 -17.24
N LYS A 102 -6.73 0.48 -16.83
CA LYS A 102 -8.04 0.49 -16.17
C LYS A 102 -8.00 1.18 -14.81
N ASP A 103 -6.91 1.01 -14.06
CA ASP A 103 -6.73 1.64 -12.76
C ASP A 103 -6.60 3.16 -12.91
N TRP A 104 -5.89 3.61 -13.93
CA TRP A 104 -5.79 5.02 -14.29
C TRP A 104 -7.14 5.65 -14.60
N ALA A 105 -8.00 4.97 -15.37
CA ALA A 105 -9.35 5.44 -15.65
C ALA A 105 -10.19 5.59 -14.37
N ILE A 106 -10.13 4.59 -13.48
CA ILE A 106 -10.83 4.62 -12.18
C ILE A 106 -10.29 5.76 -11.31
N MET A 107 -8.98 5.91 -11.19
CA MET A 107 -8.33 6.95 -10.39
C MET A 107 -8.69 8.35 -10.88
N LEU A 108 -8.67 8.56 -12.20
CA LEU A 108 -9.01 9.85 -12.80
C LEU A 108 -10.47 10.21 -12.49
N TRP A 109 -11.40 9.27 -12.70
CA TRP A 109 -12.81 9.48 -12.38
C TRP A 109 -13.03 9.79 -10.89
N ARG A 110 -12.40 9.03 -9.98
CA ARG A 110 -12.48 9.26 -8.53
C ARG A 110 -11.80 10.56 -8.08
N SER A 111 -10.82 11.06 -8.84
CA SER A 111 -10.12 12.31 -8.52
C SER A 111 -10.90 13.58 -8.89
N ILE A 112 -11.89 13.45 -9.76
CA ILE A 112 -12.72 14.56 -10.26
C ILE A 112 -14.07 14.61 -9.52
N LYS A 113 -14.56 13.46 -9.06
CA LYS A 113 -15.78 13.32 -8.22
C LYS A 113 -15.54 13.76 -6.77
#